data_AF-A0A944UIN5-F1
#
_entry.id   AF-A0A944UIN5-F1
#
_cell.length_a   1.000
_cell.length_b   1.000
_cell.length_c   1.000
_cell.angle_alpha   90.00
_cell.angle_beta   90.00
_cell.angle_gamma   90.00
#
_symmetry.space_group_name_H-M   'P 1'
#
loop_
_entity.id
_entity.type
_entity.pdbx_description
1 polymer ?
#
loop_
_entity_poly.entity_id
_entity_poly.type
_entity_poly.pdbx_seq_one_letter_code
_entity_poly.pdbx_strand_id
1 'polypeptide(L)'
;FHWSHHPQPDWEENEYTQWLTEKGQDWFDLQGDEINPYVHHGPPAQFSQTAWCAEKTIDFIQAEQGKPWFFSFNCFDPHHPFDPPKEYLDKFNFEDMPLPKVHEGEADAKTTFQKLDRIWAHNNPGEFQVEAMSDEDRRTVYAAYMAMVSLIDDQVGRILDALEESGQADNTLVIFMSDHGEMLGDHGIYFKGPHFYDCQMRVPLIMKWPSGGVLKNRQVNGFVELVDLMPTFLDAAGLEVPSAVQGKSLLPLLQGGDEQNLCKKQVYAEYYNAWTHNDAYGTMLRTKDWKIVVYHGTNQGEFYNLKNDPEEFFNLWDHQGFEREKQEYILKCFDASVLSMDPDPPRLGPF
;
A
#
# COMPACT_ATOMS: atom_id res chain seq x y z
N PHE A 1 -5.45 12.32 -20.28
CA PHE A 1 -4.63 12.06 -19.08
C PHE A 1 -4.97 13.18 -18.13
N HIS A 2 -5.46 12.85 -16.94
CA HIS A 2 -5.83 13.79 -15.88
C HIS A 2 -4.85 13.59 -14.72
N TRP A 3 -4.40 14.67 -14.09
CA TRP A 3 -3.34 14.57 -13.08
C TRP A 3 -3.49 15.57 -11.93
N SER A 4 -3.31 15.06 -10.72
CA SER A 4 -3.19 15.80 -9.46
C SER A 4 -2.36 14.93 -8.53
N HIS A 5 -1.16 15.36 -8.14
CA HIS A 5 -0.29 14.55 -7.29
C HIS A 5 -0.85 14.42 -5.87
N HIS A 6 -1.47 15.49 -5.38
CA HIS A 6 -2.09 15.61 -4.07
C HIS A 6 -3.17 16.71 -4.11
N PRO A 7 -4.11 16.76 -3.15
CA PRO A 7 -5.27 17.65 -3.24
C PRO A 7 -4.94 19.14 -3.02
N GLN A 8 -3.78 19.50 -2.45
CA GLN A 8 -3.44 20.89 -2.12
C GLN A 8 -3.26 21.80 -3.36
N PRO A 9 -3.64 23.10 -3.28
CA PRO A 9 -3.58 24.07 -4.38
C PRO A 9 -2.21 24.77 -4.47
N ASP A 10 -1.11 24.02 -4.50
CA ASP A 10 0.24 24.56 -4.48
C ASP A 10 0.89 24.73 -5.86
N TRP A 11 0.22 24.28 -6.93
CA TRP A 11 0.60 24.54 -8.32
C TRP A 11 -0.60 24.75 -9.24
N GLU A 12 -0.41 25.47 -10.35
CA GLU A 12 -1.49 25.91 -11.25
C GLU A 12 -2.07 24.75 -12.09
N GLU A 13 -1.27 23.76 -12.45
CA GLU A 13 -1.65 22.59 -13.25
C GLU A 13 -2.37 21.49 -12.45
N ASN A 14 -2.82 21.77 -11.22
CA ASN A 14 -3.54 20.79 -10.41
C ASN A 14 -4.97 20.64 -10.96
N GLU A 15 -5.22 19.60 -11.77
CA GLU A 15 -6.50 19.46 -12.46
C GLU A 15 -7.69 19.22 -11.51
N TYR A 16 -7.42 18.75 -10.28
CA TYR A 16 -8.46 18.66 -9.25
C TYR A 16 -8.93 20.05 -8.80
N THR A 17 -8.01 21.00 -8.58
CA THR A 17 -8.39 22.36 -8.16
C THR A 17 -9.02 23.16 -9.30
N GLN A 18 -8.59 22.90 -10.55
CA GLN A 18 -9.28 23.41 -11.74
C GLN A 18 -10.71 22.88 -11.84
N TRP A 19 -10.91 21.58 -11.59
CA TRP A 19 -12.24 20.96 -11.54
C TRP A 19 -13.13 21.54 -10.43
N LEU A 20 -12.57 21.83 -9.26
CA LEU A 20 -13.29 22.57 -8.21
C LEU A 20 -13.73 23.96 -8.70
N THR A 21 -12.83 24.69 -9.35
CA THR A 21 -13.09 26.02 -9.90
C THR A 21 -14.21 25.99 -10.94
N GLU A 22 -14.23 24.98 -11.82
CA GLU A 22 -15.30 24.76 -12.80
C GLU A 22 -16.68 24.52 -12.14
N LYS A 23 -16.70 23.95 -10.93
CA LYS A 23 -17.91 23.78 -10.10
C LYS A 23 -18.19 24.98 -9.19
N GLY A 24 -17.46 26.08 -9.37
CA GLY A 24 -17.60 27.29 -8.56
C GLY A 24 -17.23 27.10 -7.10
N GLN A 25 -16.35 26.14 -6.81
CA GLN A 25 -15.80 25.90 -5.48
C GLN A 25 -14.35 26.39 -5.40
N ASP A 26 -13.95 26.85 -4.23
CA ASP A 26 -12.56 27.15 -3.89
C ASP A 26 -12.05 26.10 -2.90
N TRP A 27 -10.82 25.63 -3.08
CA TRP A 27 -10.26 24.57 -2.22
C TRP A 27 -10.19 24.98 -0.75
N PHE A 28 -9.87 26.25 -0.46
CA PHE A 28 -9.74 26.76 0.90
C PHE A 28 -11.09 26.86 1.61
N ASP A 29 -12.16 27.16 0.86
CA ASP A 29 -13.53 27.23 1.39
C ASP A 29 -14.14 25.86 1.69
N LEU A 30 -13.56 24.79 1.16
CA LEU A 30 -14.03 23.41 1.38
C LEU A 30 -13.36 22.71 2.56
N GLN A 31 -12.27 23.26 3.10
CA GLN A 31 -11.62 22.68 4.28
C GLN A 31 -12.53 22.84 5.51
N GLY A 32 -12.63 21.78 6.30
CA GLY A 32 -13.47 21.75 7.48
C GLY A 32 -12.69 22.05 8.77
N ASP A 33 -13.42 21.99 9.88
CA ASP A 33 -12.88 22.26 11.21
C ASP A 33 -11.87 21.18 11.66
N GLU A 34 -10.93 21.61 12.52
CA GLU A 34 -10.06 20.70 13.27
C GLU A 34 -10.89 19.90 14.28
N ILE A 35 -10.71 18.57 14.29
CA ILE A 35 -11.32 17.68 15.29
C ILE A 35 -10.35 17.52 16.46
N ASN A 36 -9.09 17.22 16.16
CA ASN A 36 -7.96 17.22 17.08
C ASN A 36 -6.66 17.52 16.31
N PRO A 37 -5.48 17.57 16.94
CA PRO A 37 -4.21 17.88 16.26
C PRO A 37 -3.79 16.91 15.13
N TYR A 38 -4.53 15.82 14.91
CA TYR A 38 -4.19 14.73 13.99
C TYR A 38 -5.25 14.51 12.90
N VAL A 39 -6.47 15.01 13.09
CA VAL A 39 -7.62 14.76 12.22
C VAL A 39 -8.40 16.05 12.03
N HIS A 40 -8.74 16.33 10.78
CA HIS A 40 -9.57 17.46 10.39
C HIS A 40 -10.75 16.98 9.55
N HIS A 41 -11.76 17.82 9.34
CA HIS A 41 -12.73 17.55 8.28
C HIS A 41 -12.17 18.01 6.94
N GLY A 42 -12.20 17.13 5.93
CA GLY A 42 -11.88 17.49 4.57
C GLY A 42 -13.11 17.99 3.78
N PRO A 43 -12.95 18.18 2.46
CA PRO A 43 -14.02 18.64 1.60
C PRO A 43 -15.24 17.70 1.65
N PRO A 44 -16.47 18.21 1.47
CA PRO A 44 -17.65 17.38 1.24
C PRO A 44 -17.36 16.34 0.15
N ALA A 45 -17.89 15.13 0.29
CA ALA A 45 -17.48 13.97 -0.51
C ALA A 45 -17.60 14.20 -2.02
N GLN A 46 -18.65 14.89 -2.46
CA GLN A 46 -18.88 15.22 -3.87
C GLN A 46 -17.82 16.16 -4.47
N PHE A 47 -17.04 16.84 -3.63
CA PHE A 47 -15.95 17.73 -4.00
C PHE A 47 -14.58 17.18 -3.58
N SER A 48 -14.49 15.96 -3.06
CA SER A 48 -13.21 15.33 -2.74
C SER A 48 -12.40 15.00 -4.00
N GLN A 49 -11.08 14.90 -3.86
CA GLN A 49 -10.21 14.45 -4.95
C GLN A 49 -10.56 13.01 -5.38
N THR A 50 -10.94 12.16 -4.43
CA THR A 50 -11.42 10.79 -4.68
C THR A 50 -12.65 10.77 -5.58
N ALA A 51 -13.63 11.65 -5.34
CA ALA A 51 -14.80 11.79 -6.22
C ALA A 51 -14.45 12.37 -7.60
N TRP A 52 -13.49 13.29 -7.67
CA TRP A 52 -12.96 13.78 -8.96
C TRP A 52 -12.31 12.67 -9.77
N CYS A 53 -11.41 11.87 -9.17
CA CYS A 53 -10.78 10.72 -9.84
C CYS A 53 -11.85 9.75 -10.38
N ALA A 54 -12.90 9.49 -9.60
CA ALA A 54 -14.02 8.64 -10.01
C ALA A 54 -14.81 9.25 -11.18
N GLU A 55 -15.13 10.55 -11.12
CA GLU A 55 -15.79 11.28 -12.21
C GLU A 55 -14.99 11.18 -13.52
N LYS A 56 -13.68 11.44 -13.48
CA LYS A 56 -12.81 11.34 -14.67
C LYS A 56 -12.71 9.92 -15.21
N THR A 57 -12.77 8.91 -14.34
CA THR A 57 -12.80 7.51 -14.74
C THR A 57 -14.12 7.16 -15.44
N ILE A 58 -15.24 7.62 -14.89
CA ILE A 58 -16.57 7.38 -15.46
C ILE A 58 -16.71 8.09 -16.81
N ASP A 59 -16.27 9.35 -16.92
CA ASP A 59 -16.24 10.11 -18.17
C ASP A 59 -15.46 9.35 -19.25
N PHE A 60 -14.29 8.79 -18.89
CA PHE A 60 -13.48 7.97 -19.79
C PHE A 60 -14.22 6.72 -20.26
N ILE A 61 -14.80 5.95 -19.34
CA ILE A 61 -15.54 4.72 -19.64
C ILE A 61 -16.71 5.00 -20.59
N GLN A 62 -17.44 6.10 -20.38
CA GLN A 62 -18.59 6.48 -21.21
C GLN A 62 -18.19 7.00 -22.59
N ALA A 63 -17.07 7.72 -22.68
CA ALA A 63 -16.55 8.24 -23.93
C ALA A 63 -15.92 7.16 -24.82
N GLU A 64 -15.32 6.12 -24.23
CA GLU A 64 -14.66 5.06 -24.98
C GLU A 64 -15.67 4.09 -25.60
N GLN A 65 -15.56 3.89 -26.92
CA GLN A 65 -16.53 3.15 -27.73
C GLN A 65 -15.78 2.13 -28.59
N GLY A 66 -15.58 0.93 -28.02
CA GLY A 66 -15.16 -0.26 -28.77
C GLY A 66 -13.67 -0.40 -29.07
N LYS A 67 -12.79 0.45 -28.53
CA LYS A 67 -11.34 0.24 -28.60
C LYS A 67 -10.81 -0.37 -27.29
N PRO A 68 -9.80 -1.26 -27.34
CA PRO A 68 -9.09 -1.69 -26.14
C PRO A 68 -8.44 -0.51 -25.44
N TRP A 69 -8.50 -0.50 -24.11
CA TRP A 69 -7.94 0.57 -23.29
C TRP A 69 -7.25 0.02 -22.05
N PHE A 70 -6.38 0.86 -21.48
CA PHE A 70 -5.80 0.71 -20.16
C PHE A 70 -6.07 2.00 -19.39
N PHE A 71 -6.60 1.87 -18.17
CA PHE A 71 -6.89 3.01 -17.32
C PHE A 71 -6.45 2.72 -15.89
N SER A 72 -5.84 3.71 -15.23
CA SER A 72 -5.43 3.63 -13.84
C SER A 72 -6.18 4.70 -13.04
N PHE A 73 -7.08 4.26 -12.16
CA PHE A 73 -7.67 5.10 -11.12
C PHE A 73 -6.72 5.11 -9.92
N ASN A 74 -6.25 6.28 -9.51
CA ASN A 74 -5.35 6.46 -8.38
C ASN A 74 -5.78 7.72 -7.63
N CYS A 75 -6.54 7.54 -6.55
CA CYS A 75 -6.89 8.63 -5.64
C CYS A 75 -5.84 8.74 -4.53
N PHE A 76 -5.68 9.94 -3.96
CA PHE A 76 -4.74 10.16 -2.87
C PHE A 76 -5.21 9.52 -1.55
N ASP A 77 -6.52 9.49 -1.29
CA ASP A 77 -7.06 8.78 -0.12
C ASP A 77 -6.65 7.30 -0.12
N PRO A 78 -6.42 6.67 1.05
CA PRO A 78 -6.56 7.22 2.40
C PRO A 78 -5.23 7.76 2.97
N HIS A 79 -4.32 8.25 2.11
CA HIS A 79 -3.05 8.83 2.54
C HIS A 79 -3.27 10.06 3.44
N HIS A 80 -2.40 10.26 4.44
CA HIS A 80 -2.43 11.45 5.29
C HIS A 80 -2.33 12.78 4.49
N PRO A 81 -2.92 13.90 4.94
CA PRO A 81 -3.61 14.12 6.21
C PRO A 81 -4.87 13.27 6.36
N PHE A 82 -5.26 12.96 7.60
CA PHE A 82 -6.51 12.25 7.86
C PHE A 82 -7.66 13.26 7.91
N ASP A 83 -8.25 13.52 6.74
CA ASP A 83 -9.25 14.55 6.53
C ASP A 83 -10.51 14.04 5.80
N PRO A 84 -11.22 13.02 6.33
CA PRO A 84 -12.42 12.52 5.68
C PRO A 84 -13.53 13.59 5.59
N PRO A 85 -14.40 13.52 4.57
CA PRO A 85 -15.64 14.29 4.58
C PRO A 85 -16.46 13.97 5.83
N LYS A 86 -17.09 15.00 6.41
CA LYS A 86 -17.87 14.87 7.64
C LYS A 86 -18.94 13.78 7.55
N GLU A 87 -19.65 13.70 6.44
CA GLU A 87 -20.72 12.73 6.21
C GLU A 87 -20.24 11.27 6.16
N TYR A 88 -18.94 11.03 5.95
CA TYR A 88 -18.35 9.70 6.08
C TYR A 88 -17.85 9.46 7.51
N LEU A 89 -17.22 10.45 8.14
CA LEU A 89 -16.71 10.32 9.50
C LEU A 89 -17.84 10.08 10.50
N ASP A 90 -18.99 10.75 10.36
CA ASP A 90 -20.16 10.61 11.23
C ASP A 90 -20.76 9.18 11.22
N LYS A 91 -20.36 8.31 10.27
CA LYS A 91 -20.75 6.89 10.24
C LYS A 91 -19.98 6.03 11.25
N PHE A 92 -18.87 6.54 11.79
CA PHE A 92 -17.98 5.82 12.71
C PHE A 92 -18.08 6.37 14.12
N ASN A 93 -18.07 5.48 15.09
CA ASN A 93 -17.92 5.82 16.49
C ASN A 93 -16.48 5.52 16.93
N PHE A 94 -15.74 6.56 17.31
CA PHE A 94 -14.32 6.45 17.68
C PHE A 94 -14.10 5.47 18.84
N GLU A 95 -15.01 5.41 19.81
CA GLU A 95 -14.90 4.51 20.95
C GLU A 95 -14.92 3.02 20.58
N ASP A 96 -15.50 2.69 19.42
CA ASP A 96 -15.56 1.33 18.90
C ASP A 96 -14.31 0.95 18.08
N MET A 97 -13.43 1.91 17.78
CA MET A 97 -12.22 1.64 17.00
C MET A 97 -11.17 0.91 17.85
N PRO A 98 -10.46 -0.08 17.25
CA PRO A 98 -9.40 -0.77 17.96
C PRO A 98 -8.26 0.20 18.28
N LEU A 99 -7.58 -0.05 19.39
CA LEU A 99 -6.29 0.58 19.64
C LEU A 99 -5.22 -0.09 18.77
N PRO A 100 -4.18 0.66 18.36
CA PRO A 100 -3.06 0.07 17.64
C PRO A 100 -2.35 -1.01 18.46
N LYS A 101 -1.81 -1.99 17.75
CA LYS A 101 -1.09 -3.12 18.30
C LYS A 101 0.30 -2.69 18.75
N VAL A 102 0.50 -2.62 20.06
CA VAL A 102 1.79 -2.31 20.68
C VAL A 102 2.06 -3.27 21.84
N HIS A 103 3.33 -3.59 22.07
CA HIS A 103 3.75 -4.43 23.19
C HIS A 103 4.68 -3.67 24.13
N GLU A 104 4.44 -3.80 25.44
CA GLU A 104 5.28 -3.14 26.46
C GLU A 104 6.75 -3.56 26.32
N GLY A 105 7.66 -2.59 26.26
CA GLY A 105 9.10 -2.84 26.11
C GLY A 105 9.55 -3.28 24.71
N GLU A 106 8.66 -3.41 23.71
CA GLU A 106 9.07 -3.82 22.36
C GLU A 106 10.15 -2.87 21.81
N ALA A 107 9.99 -1.58 22.09
CA ALA A 107 10.81 -0.50 21.55
C ALA A 107 12.29 -0.65 21.91
N ASP A 108 12.63 -1.27 23.05
CA ASP A 108 14.01 -1.39 23.51
C ASP A 108 14.88 -2.18 22.51
N ALA A 109 14.28 -3.21 21.90
CA ALA A 109 14.92 -4.11 20.92
C ALA A 109 14.73 -3.66 19.45
N LYS A 110 14.07 -2.53 19.21
CA LYS A 110 13.83 -1.98 17.85
C LYS A 110 14.99 -1.09 17.38
N THR A 111 15.05 -0.89 16.07
CA THR A 111 16.09 -0.11 15.41
C THR A 111 15.96 1.39 15.69
N THR A 112 17.00 2.17 15.40
CA THR A 112 16.97 3.62 15.55
C THR A 112 15.83 4.26 14.75
N PHE A 113 15.56 3.79 13.53
CA PHE A 113 14.48 4.32 12.69
C PHE A 113 13.12 4.16 13.37
N GLN A 114 12.85 2.97 13.90
CA GLN A 114 11.60 2.68 14.63
C GLN A 114 11.50 3.51 15.92
N LYS A 115 12.59 3.64 16.67
CA LYS A 115 12.61 4.45 17.91
C LYS A 115 12.33 5.93 17.65
N LEU A 116 12.85 6.49 16.56
CA LEU A 116 12.63 7.89 16.21
C LEU A 116 11.20 8.14 15.71
N ASP A 117 10.67 7.25 14.86
CA ASP A 117 9.30 7.35 14.33
C ASP A 117 8.22 7.19 15.40
N ARG A 118 8.55 6.56 16.54
CA ARG A 118 7.68 6.47 17.72
C ARG A 118 7.54 7.79 18.50
N ILE A 119 8.42 8.77 18.25
CA ILE A 119 8.34 10.09 18.88
C ILE A 119 7.58 11.04 17.97
N TRP A 120 8.04 11.14 16.72
CA TRP A 120 7.43 11.94 15.66
C TRP A 120 7.30 11.08 14.42
N ALA A 121 6.13 11.06 13.79
CA ALA A 121 5.93 10.28 12.58
C ALA A 121 6.94 10.72 11.50
N HIS A 122 7.48 9.73 10.78
CA HIS A 122 8.62 9.88 9.87
C HIS A 122 9.87 10.57 10.48
N ASN A 123 10.06 10.56 11.80
CA ASN A 123 11.15 11.25 12.48
C ASN A 123 11.22 12.76 12.11
N ASN A 124 10.07 13.39 11.89
CA ASN A 124 10.00 14.80 11.50
C ASN A 124 9.24 15.64 12.53
N PRO A 125 9.94 16.46 13.35
CA PRO A 125 9.28 17.38 14.27
C PRO A 125 8.34 18.33 13.52
N GLY A 126 7.05 18.31 13.86
CA GLY A 126 6.00 19.04 13.15
C GLY A 126 4.97 18.15 12.46
N GLU A 127 5.30 16.86 12.26
CA GLU A 127 4.32 15.82 11.94
C GLU A 127 3.61 15.34 13.23
N PHE A 128 2.97 14.17 13.18
CA PHE A 128 2.30 13.59 14.35
C PHE A 128 3.27 13.38 15.51
N GLN A 129 3.00 14.00 16.66
CA GLN A 129 3.71 13.73 17.91
C GLN A 129 3.22 12.40 18.52
N VAL A 130 3.67 11.28 17.96
CA VAL A 130 3.13 9.94 18.24
C VAL A 130 3.17 9.57 19.72
N GLU A 131 4.26 9.92 20.43
CA GLU A 131 4.41 9.64 21.86
C GLU A 131 3.39 10.40 22.73
N ALA A 132 2.92 11.56 22.26
CA ALA A 132 1.95 12.40 22.97
C ALA A 132 0.49 12.06 22.64
N MET A 133 0.23 11.18 21.67
CA MET A 133 -1.12 10.77 21.31
C MET A 133 -1.80 10.04 22.48
N SER A 134 -3.02 10.46 22.79
CA SER A 134 -3.92 9.73 23.67
C SER A 134 -4.58 8.55 22.95
N ASP A 135 -5.22 7.66 23.70
CA ASP A 135 -6.02 6.57 23.12
C ASP A 135 -7.20 7.10 22.30
N GLU A 136 -7.77 8.24 22.69
CA GLU A 136 -8.81 8.95 21.94
C GLU A 136 -8.26 9.44 20.59
N ASP A 137 -7.06 10.03 20.57
CA ASP A 137 -6.41 10.46 19.33
C ASP A 137 -6.18 9.30 18.37
N ARG A 138 -5.66 8.18 18.88
CA ARG A 138 -5.40 6.96 18.10
C ARG A 138 -6.67 6.41 17.46
N ARG A 139 -7.75 6.35 18.22
CA ARG A 139 -9.07 5.90 17.76
C ARG A 139 -9.69 6.85 16.75
N THR A 140 -9.51 8.16 16.95
CA THR A 140 -9.98 9.20 16.04
C THR A 140 -9.30 9.08 14.68
N VAL A 141 -7.99 8.89 14.67
CA VAL A 141 -7.22 8.63 13.45
C VAL A 141 -7.68 7.34 12.75
N TYR A 142 -7.88 6.26 13.50
CA TYR A 142 -8.36 4.99 12.93
C TYR A 142 -9.72 5.15 12.25
N ALA A 143 -10.68 5.80 12.92
CA ALA A 143 -11.99 6.06 12.32
C ALA A 143 -11.90 6.95 11.08
N ALA A 144 -11.03 7.96 11.11
CA ALA A 144 -10.82 8.85 9.98
C ALA A 144 -10.29 8.08 8.75
N TYR A 145 -9.30 7.22 8.95
CA TYR A 145 -8.81 6.32 7.92
C TYR A 145 -9.92 5.42 7.35
N MET A 146 -10.74 4.80 8.21
CA MET A 146 -11.86 3.96 7.78
C MET A 146 -12.95 4.75 7.04
N ALA A 147 -13.16 6.02 7.39
CA ALA A 147 -14.09 6.91 6.71
C ALA A 147 -13.60 7.25 5.29
N MET A 148 -12.30 7.51 5.12
CA MET A 148 -11.68 7.70 3.79
C MET A 148 -11.76 6.43 2.95
N VAL A 149 -11.47 5.26 3.54
CA VAL A 149 -11.63 3.96 2.87
C VAL A 149 -13.09 3.73 2.42
N SER A 150 -14.06 4.15 3.24
CA SER A 150 -15.48 4.04 2.88
C SER A 150 -15.86 4.95 1.72
N LEU A 151 -15.25 6.13 1.60
CA LEU A 151 -15.43 7.00 0.44
C LEU A 151 -14.87 6.35 -0.82
N ILE A 152 -13.69 5.73 -0.73
CA ILE A 152 -13.08 4.99 -1.85
C ILE A 152 -14.01 3.85 -2.28
N ASP A 153 -14.56 3.08 -1.34
CA ASP A 153 -15.50 1.98 -1.63
C ASP A 153 -16.73 2.47 -2.40
N ASP A 154 -17.38 3.55 -1.93
CA ASP A 154 -18.53 4.16 -2.62
C ASP A 154 -18.15 4.67 -4.02
N GLN A 155 -16.94 5.24 -4.20
CA GLN A 155 -16.45 5.69 -5.51
C GLN A 155 -16.12 4.52 -6.47
N VAL A 156 -15.52 3.45 -5.96
CA VAL A 156 -15.27 2.21 -6.73
C VAL A 156 -16.59 1.62 -7.19
N GLY A 157 -17.62 1.61 -6.33
CA GLY A 157 -18.98 1.20 -6.70
C GLY A 157 -19.51 1.95 -7.92
N ARG A 158 -19.42 3.29 -7.91
CA ARG A 158 -19.85 4.14 -9.05
C ARG A 158 -19.09 3.82 -10.34
N ILE A 159 -17.79 3.54 -10.27
CA ILE A 159 -16.97 3.19 -11.44
C ILE A 159 -17.40 1.84 -12.00
N LEU A 160 -17.63 0.85 -11.13
CA LEU A 160 -18.09 -0.48 -11.54
C LEU A 160 -19.48 -0.43 -12.16
N ASP A 161 -20.40 0.37 -11.61
CA ASP A 161 -21.73 0.58 -12.19
C ASP A 161 -21.63 1.17 -13.61
N ALA A 162 -20.81 2.21 -13.82
CA ALA A 162 -20.58 2.78 -15.15
C ALA A 162 -19.96 1.79 -16.14
N LEU A 163 -19.08 0.91 -15.66
CA LEU A 163 -18.48 -0.15 -16.48
C LEU A 163 -19.51 -1.22 -16.88
N GLU A 164 -20.45 -1.54 -15.99
CA GLU A 164 -21.57 -2.46 -16.29
C GLU A 164 -22.60 -1.82 -17.24
N GLU A 165 -23.00 -0.57 -17.00
CA GLU A 165 -23.95 0.18 -17.83
C GLU A 165 -23.43 0.42 -19.26
N SER A 166 -22.13 0.62 -19.42
CA SER A 166 -21.50 0.75 -20.75
C SER A 166 -21.36 -0.60 -21.49
N GLY A 167 -21.66 -1.72 -20.84
CA GLY A 167 -21.52 -3.06 -21.41
C GLY A 167 -20.07 -3.56 -21.53
N GLN A 168 -19.12 -2.88 -20.91
CA GLN A 168 -17.68 -3.20 -21.02
C GLN A 168 -17.21 -4.20 -19.95
N ALA A 169 -17.95 -4.34 -18.84
CA ALA A 169 -17.52 -5.10 -17.66
C ALA A 169 -17.10 -6.56 -17.90
N ASP A 170 -17.71 -7.28 -18.84
CA ASP A 170 -17.36 -8.69 -19.09
C ASP A 170 -15.96 -8.85 -19.68
N ASN A 171 -15.54 -7.89 -20.51
CA ASN A 171 -14.26 -7.89 -21.23
C ASN A 171 -13.17 -7.01 -20.59
N THR A 172 -13.42 -6.46 -19.40
CA THR A 172 -12.45 -5.67 -18.67
C THR A 172 -11.85 -6.48 -17.52
N LEU A 173 -10.51 -6.53 -17.46
CA LEU A 173 -9.78 -6.99 -16.27
C LEU A 173 -9.76 -5.84 -15.25
N VAL A 174 -10.59 -5.96 -14.22
CA VAL A 174 -10.62 -5.02 -13.09
C VAL A 174 -9.67 -5.52 -12.01
N ILE A 175 -8.80 -4.63 -11.52
CA ILE A 175 -7.84 -4.92 -10.46
C ILE A 175 -7.95 -3.84 -9.39
N PHE A 176 -8.21 -4.26 -8.15
CA PHE A 176 -8.17 -3.39 -6.98
C PHE A 176 -6.93 -3.76 -6.16
N MET A 177 -6.08 -2.77 -5.89
CA MET A 177 -4.84 -2.94 -5.13
C MET A 177 -4.52 -1.68 -4.33
N SER A 178 -3.49 -1.77 -3.48
CA SER A 178 -2.82 -0.62 -2.89
C SER A 178 -1.31 -0.76 -3.11
N ASP A 179 -0.61 0.36 -3.24
CA ASP A 179 0.83 0.44 -3.44
C ASP A 179 1.63 0.05 -2.19
N HIS A 180 1.14 0.42 -1.00
CA HIS A 180 1.67 -0.01 0.29
C HIS A 180 0.56 0.00 1.37
N GLY A 181 0.79 -0.70 2.47
CA GLY A 181 -0.07 -0.66 3.64
C GLY A 181 0.18 0.57 4.52
N GLU A 182 -0.44 0.60 5.69
CA GLU A 182 -0.37 1.73 6.63
C GLU A 182 -0.11 1.19 8.03
N MET A 183 0.83 1.80 8.75
CA MET A 183 1.16 1.38 10.11
C MET A 183 0.03 1.72 11.08
N LEU A 184 -0.66 2.85 10.88
CA LEU A 184 -1.84 3.29 11.64
C LEU A 184 -1.69 3.26 13.17
N GLY A 185 -0.46 3.40 13.66
CA GLY A 185 -0.09 3.36 15.07
C GLY A 185 0.43 2.00 15.55
N ASP A 186 0.32 0.92 14.77
CA ASP A 186 0.90 -0.38 15.11
C ASP A 186 2.41 -0.22 15.32
N HIS A 187 2.97 -0.92 16.31
CA HIS A 187 4.34 -0.72 16.77
C HIS A 187 4.68 0.74 17.16
N GLY A 188 3.67 1.54 17.49
CA GLY A 188 3.79 2.94 17.84
C GLY A 188 4.26 3.81 16.68
N ILE A 189 4.02 3.40 15.44
CA ILE A 189 4.47 4.12 14.24
C ILE A 189 3.24 4.49 13.42
N TYR A 190 3.19 5.72 12.92
CA TYR A 190 2.19 6.18 11.96
C TYR A 190 2.83 6.39 10.59
N PHE A 191 1.99 6.31 9.56
CA PHE A 191 2.37 6.45 8.16
C PHE A 191 3.16 5.24 7.64
N LYS A 192 4.20 5.52 6.87
CA LYS A 192 5.08 4.55 6.22
C LYS A 192 6.52 4.98 6.43
N GLY A 193 7.46 4.08 6.28
CA GLY A 193 8.87 4.41 6.40
C GLY A 193 9.76 3.24 6.03
N PRO A 194 11.01 3.21 6.53
CA PRO A 194 11.93 2.11 6.31
C PRO A 194 11.57 0.88 7.17
N HIS A 195 10.28 0.60 7.34
CA HIS A 195 9.74 -0.46 8.18
C HIS A 195 9.14 -1.55 7.30
N PHE A 196 9.30 -2.81 7.67
CA PHE A 196 8.85 -3.95 6.85
C PHE A 196 7.82 -4.83 7.56
N TYR A 197 7.06 -4.24 8.47
CA TYR A 197 5.97 -4.92 9.18
C TYR A 197 4.87 -5.38 8.21
N ASP A 198 4.22 -6.50 8.52
CA ASP A 198 3.16 -7.05 7.66
C ASP A 198 2.01 -6.04 7.47
N CYS A 199 1.71 -5.14 8.42
CA CYS A 199 0.71 -4.07 8.23
C CYS A 199 1.09 -3.04 7.15
N GLN A 200 2.39 -2.73 6.98
CA GLN A 200 2.88 -1.86 5.90
C GLN A 200 3.10 -2.63 4.58
N MET A 201 3.46 -3.91 4.64
CA MET A 201 3.85 -4.68 3.45
C MET A 201 2.70 -5.45 2.79
N ARG A 202 1.65 -5.81 3.54
CA ARG A 202 0.55 -6.65 3.05
C ARG A 202 -0.62 -5.79 2.56
N VAL A 203 -0.71 -5.66 1.24
CA VAL A 203 -1.76 -4.87 0.57
C VAL A 203 -2.91 -5.74 0.04
N PRO A 204 -4.12 -5.17 -0.14
CA PRO A 204 -5.19 -5.83 -0.87
C PRO A 204 -4.78 -6.09 -2.32
N LEU A 205 -5.24 -7.20 -2.88
CA LEU A 205 -5.18 -7.49 -4.31
C LEU A 205 -6.39 -8.32 -4.73
N ILE A 206 -7.32 -7.71 -5.47
CA ILE A 206 -8.56 -8.35 -5.95
C ILE A 206 -8.63 -8.19 -7.46
N MET A 207 -8.93 -9.27 -8.18
CA MET A 207 -9.06 -9.25 -9.63
C MET A 207 -10.38 -9.86 -10.11
N LYS A 208 -11.03 -9.21 -11.08
CA LYS A 208 -12.26 -9.67 -11.74
C LYS A 208 -12.07 -9.57 -13.25
N TRP A 209 -12.19 -10.71 -13.95
CA TRP A 209 -12.21 -10.74 -15.41
C TRP A 209 -12.96 -11.98 -15.94
N PRO A 210 -14.28 -11.88 -16.10
CA PRO A 210 -15.11 -13.05 -16.44
C PRO A 210 -14.74 -13.69 -17.78
N SER A 211 -14.59 -12.88 -18.84
CA SER A 211 -14.22 -13.37 -20.17
C SER A 211 -12.80 -13.94 -20.25
N GLY A 212 -11.89 -13.44 -19.41
CA GLY A 212 -10.53 -13.95 -19.27
C GLY A 212 -10.40 -15.20 -18.39
N GLY A 213 -11.51 -15.80 -17.95
CA GLY A 213 -11.51 -17.06 -17.20
C GLY A 213 -11.07 -16.93 -15.74
N VAL A 214 -10.98 -15.72 -15.18
CA VAL A 214 -10.70 -15.51 -13.75
C VAL A 214 -11.85 -16.11 -12.93
N LEU A 215 -11.51 -17.05 -12.05
CA LEU A 215 -12.49 -17.78 -11.26
C LEU A 215 -13.13 -16.90 -10.19
N LYS A 216 -14.47 -16.95 -10.10
CA LYS A 216 -15.22 -16.25 -9.05
C LYS A 216 -14.89 -16.82 -7.67
N ASN A 217 -14.79 -15.93 -6.67
CA ASN A 217 -14.59 -16.27 -5.27
C ASN A 217 -13.35 -17.14 -4.98
N ARG A 218 -12.36 -17.13 -5.88
CA ARG A 218 -11.10 -17.83 -5.64
C ARG A 218 -10.24 -17.00 -4.69
N GLN A 219 -9.81 -17.63 -3.60
CA GLN A 219 -8.84 -17.07 -2.68
C GLN A 219 -7.50 -17.77 -2.88
N VAL A 220 -6.44 -16.98 -3.00
CA VAL A 220 -5.06 -17.46 -3.06
C VAL A 220 -4.38 -17.09 -1.76
N ASN A 221 -3.75 -18.06 -1.09
CA ASN A 221 -3.11 -17.85 0.21
C ASN A 221 -1.58 -17.79 0.11
N GLY A 222 -1.00 -18.20 -1.02
CA GLY A 222 0.44 -18.12 -1.25
C GLY A 222 0.94 -16.70 -1.55
N PHE A 223 2.25 -16.51 -1.55
CA PHE A 223 2.85 -15.20 -1.82
C PHE A 223 2.78 -14.81 -3.29
N VAL A 224 2.44 -13.55 -3.49
CA VAL A 224 2.52 -12.78 -4.73
C VAL A 224 3.07 -11.40 -4.37
N GLU A 225 3.62 -10.68 -5.32
CA GLU A 225 4.22 -9.36 -5.13
C GLU A 225 3.65 -8.37 -6.14
N LEU A 226 3.68 -7.06 -5.85
CA LEU A 226 3.17 -6.05 -6.78
C LEU A 226 3.92 -6.03 -8.14
N VAL A 227 5.18 -6.48 -8.16
CA VAL A 227 5.96 -6.67 -9.40
C VAL A 227 5.35 -7.72 -10.35
N ASP A 228 4.46 -8.58 -9.85
CA ASP A 228 3.73 -9.58 -10.64
C ASP A 228 2.60 -8.95 -11.48
N LEU A 229 2.22 -7.69 -11.22
CA LEU A 229 1.13 -7.02 -11.93
C LEU A 229 1.47 -6.66 -13.38
N MET A 230 2.64 -6.06 -13.63
CA MET A 230 3.09 -5.73 -14.99
C MET A 230 3.04 -6.95 -15.94
N PRO A 231 3.65 -8.12 -15.62
CA PRO A 231 3.55 -9.28 -16.50
C PRO A 231 2.14 -9.86 -16.58
N THR A 232 1.30 -9.68 -15.55
CA THR A 232 -0.13 -10.04 -15.62
C THR A 232 -0.88 -9.18 -16.65
N PHE A 233 -0.59 -7.88 -16.73
CA PHE A 233 -1.21 -6.98 -17.71
C PHE A 233 -0.80 -7.36 -19.14
N LEU A 234 0.49 -7.63 -19.35
CA LEU A 234 1.01 -8.05 -20.65
C LEU A 234 0.41 -9.38 -21.09
N ASP A 235 0.35 -10.37 -20.20
CA ASP A 235 -0.28 -11.67 -20.46
C ASP A 235 -1.78 -11.52 -20.80
N ALA A 236 -2.51 -10.69 -20.04
CA ALA A 236 -3.92 -10.37 -20.33
C ALA A 236 -4.12 -9.71 -21.69
N ALA A 237 -3.16 -8.88 -22.13
CA ALA A 237 -3.17 -8.23 -23.44
C ALA A 237 -2.63 -9.11 -24.58
N GLY A 238 -2.16 -10.34 -24.30
CA GLY A 238 -1.51 -11.21 -25.28
C GLY A 238 -0.16 -10.68 -25.78
N LEU A 239 0.52 -9.88 -24.96
CA LEU A 239 1.83 -9.30 -25.24
C LEU A 239 2.95 -10.13 -24.60
N GLU A 240 4.13 -10.11 -25.23
CA GLU A 240 5.30 -10.78 -24.70
C GLU A 240 5.81 -10.06 -23.44
N VAL A 241 6.13 -10.83 -22.40
CA VAL A 241 6.76 -10.33 -21.17
C VAL A 241 8.27 -10.21 -21.40
N PRO A 242 8.88 -9.03 -21.27
CA PRO A 242 10.34 -8.86 -21.42
C PRO A 242 11.13 -9.71 -20.41
N SER A 243 12.32 -10.17 -20.81
CA SER A 243 13.20 -11.00 -19.96
C SER A 243 13.66 -10.30 -18.68
N ALA A 244 13.77 -8.97 -18.69
CA ALA A 244 14.11 -8.16 -17.53
C ALA A 244 13.03 -8.12 -16.44
N VAL A 245 11.78 -8.49 -16.76
CA VAL A 245 10.68 -8.45 -15.79
C VAL A 245 10.83 -9.60 -14.79
N GLN A 246 10.94 -9.23 -13.51
CA GLN A 246 11.18 -10.17 -12.42
C GLN A 246 9.91 -10.85 -11.91
N GLY A 247 8.77 -10.17 -12.07
CA GLY A 247 7.47 -10.71 -11.69
C GLY A 247 7.01 -11.83 -12.62
N LYS A 248 5.93 -12.52 -12.22
CA LYS A 248 5.26 -13.54 -13.04
C LYS A 248 3.78 -13.25 -13.15
N SER A 249 3.19 -13.54 -14.31
CA SER A 249 1.74 -13.38 -14.49
C SER A 249 0.96 -14.17 -13.44
N LEU A 250 -0.05 -13.51 -12.86
CA LEU A 250 -0.98 -14.07 -11.90
C LEU A 250 -2.20 -14.73 -12.56
N LEU A 251 -2.38 -14.59 -13.89
CA LEU A 251 -3.52 -15.20 -14.59
C LEU A 251 -3.62 -16.72 -14.41
N PRO A 252 -2.54 -17.52 -14.57
CA PRO A 252 -2.63 -18.97 -14.39
C PRO A 252 -3.11 -19.35 -12.98
N LEU A 253 -2.68 -18.58 -11.98
CA LEU A 253 -3.07 -18.75 -10.60
C LEU A 253 -4.56 -18.41 -10.41
N LEU A 254 -5.08 -17.37 -11.06
CA LEU A 254 -6.48 -16.96 -10.96
C LEU A 254 -7.45 -17.85 -11.77
N GLN A 255 -6.94 -18.54 -12.79
CA GLN A 255 -7.71 -19.43 -13.68
C GLN A 255 -7.79 -20.88 -13.19
N GLY A 256 -7.25 -21.22 -12.02
CA GLY A 256 -7.37 -22.57 -11.45
C GLY A 256 -6.06 -23.27 -11.15
N GLY A 257 -4.91 -22.66 -11.47
CA GLY A 257 -3.59 -23.27 -11.31
C GLY A 257 -3.24 -23.64 -9.86
N ASP A 258 -2.26 -24.52 -9.69
CA ASP A 258 -1.84 -24.99 -8.37
C ASP A 258 -0.96 -23.94 -7.65
N GLU A 259 -1.46 -23.44 -6.52
CA GLU A 259 -0.76 -22.45 -5.67
C GLU A 259 0.62 -22.93 -5.23
N GLN A 260 0.80 -24.24 -4.98
CA GLN A 260 2.09 -24.76 -4.50
C GLN A 260 3.20 -24.56 -5.52
N ASN A 261 2.87 -24.54 -6.80
CA ASN A 261 3.83 -24.41 -7.89
C ASN A 261 3.93 -22.96 -8.42
N LEU A 262 2.84 -22.19 -8.31
CA LEU A 262 2.74 -20.86 -8.91
C LEU A 262 3.07 -19.72 -7.94
N CYS A 263 2.77 -19.88 -6.65
CA CYS A 263 3.07 -18.84 -5.67
C CYS A 263 4.55 -18.84 -5.27
N LYS A 264 5.06 -17.65 -4.92
CA LYS A 264 6.43 -17.51 -4.41
C LYS A 264 6.57 -18.19 -3.05
N LYS A 265 7.77 -18.66 -2.74
CA LYS A 265 8.10 -19.27 -1.44
C LYS A 265 8.49 -18.23 -0.39
N GLN A 266 8.86 -17.05 -0.85
CA GLN A 266 9.30 -15.91 -0.07
C GLN A 266 8.90 -14.61 -0.78
N VAL A 267 8.80 -13.53 -0.01
CA VAL A 267 8.63 -12.15 -0.46
C VAL A 267 9.92 -11.41 -0.16
N TYR A 268 10.32 -10.54 -1.08
CA TYR A 268 11.46 -9.65 -0.95
C TYR A 268 11.00 -8.20 -1.11
N ALA A 269 11.52 -7.30 -0.28
CA ALA A 269 11.22 -5.88 -0.38
C ALA A 269 12.42 -5.04 0.03
N GLU A 270 12.44 -3.79 -0.42
CA GLU A 270 13.55 -2.89 -0.25
C GLU A 270 13.09 -1.49 0.12
N TYR A 271 13.95 -0.75 0.80
CA TYR A 271 13.80 0.67 1.08
C TYR A 271 15.15 1.36 0.88
N TYR A 272 15.14 2.48 0.16
CA TYR A 272 16.36 3.21 -0.20
C TYR A 272 16.23 4.69 0.14
N ASN A 273 16.90 5.12 1.21
CA ASN A 273 17.22 6.51 1.57
C ASN A 273 16.19 7.52 1.08
N ALA A 274 15.02 7.55 1.72
CA ALA A 274 13.92 8.40 1.31
C ALA A 274 13.60 9.45 2.38
N TRP A 275 13.33 10.67 1.90
CA TRP A 275 12.82 11.79 2.68
C TRP A 275 13.61 12.08 3.97
N THR A 276 13.00 11.93 5.15
CA THR A 276 13.59 12.23 6.47
C THR A 276 14.38 11.07 7.06
N HIS A 277 14.26 9.86 6.49
CA HIS A 277 15.01 8.67 6.89
C HIS A 277 16.35 8.56 6.16
N ASN A 278 17.19 9.58 6.36
CA ASN A 278 18.53 9.62 5.76
C ASN A 278 19.34 8.35 6.12
N ASP A 279 20.03 7.81 5.12
CA ASP A 279 20.86 6.59 5.22
C ASP A 279 20.10 5.32 5.64
N ALA A 280 18.77 5.31 5.55
CA ALA A 280 17.99 4.09 5.70
C ALA A 280 18.05 3.25 4.42
N TYR A 281 18.89 2.22 4.42
CA TYR A 281 18.97 1.24 3.34
C TYR A 281 18.55 -0.12 3.89
N GLY A 282 17.33 -0.56 3.60
CA GLY A 282 16.74 -1.77 4.17
C GLY A 282 16.44 -2.82 3.11
N THR A 283 16.72 -4.08 3.43
CA THR A 283 16.19 -5.22 2.68
C THR A 283 15.45 -6.16 3.62
N MET A 284 14.35 -6.73 3.13
CA MET A 284 13.54 -7.70 3.86
C MET A 284 13.40 -8.97 3.05
N LEU A 285 13.47 -10.11 3.75
CA LEU A 285 13.03 -11.40 3.25
C LEU A 285 12.01 -12.02 4.21
N ARG A 286 10.83 -12.35 3.68
CA ARG A 286 9.73 -12.96 4.44
C ARG A 286 9.34 -14.30 3.83
N THR A 287 9.41 -15.33 4.65
CA THR A 287 8.87 -16.67 4.35
C THR A 287 7.56 -16.86 5.13
N LYS A 288 6.94 -18.04 5.05
CA LYS A 288 5.75 -18.34 5.85
C LYS A 288 5.99 -18.22 7.36
N ASP A 289 7.14 -18.70 7.83
CA ASP A 289 7.39 -18.91 9.26
C ASP A 289 8.41 -17.93 9.85
N TRP A 290 9.16 -17.20 9.02
CA TRP A 290 10.24 -16.31 9.46
C TRP A 290 10.35 -15.09 8.57
N LYS A 291 10.76 -13.96 9.18
CA LYS A 291 11.12 -12.72 8.49
C LYS A 291 12.48 -12.23 8.98
N ILE A 292 13.28 -11.71 8.06
CA ILE A 292 14.51 -10.97 8.39
C ILE A 292 14.49 -9.61 7.69
N VAL A 293 14.99 -8.59 8.40
CA VAL A 293 15.23 -7.24 7.90
C VAL A 293 16.68 -6.87 8.19
N VAL A 294 17.39 -6.35 7.20
CA VAL A 294 18.78 -5.91 7.35
C VAL A 294 18.89 -4.45 6.96
N TYR A 295 19.40 -3.61 7.87
CA TYR A 295 19.70 -2.22 7.58
C TYR A 295 21.18 -2.06 7.21
N HIS A 296 21.44 -1.93 5.91
CA HIS A 296 22.78 -1.90 5.32
C HIS A 296 23.59 -0.68 5.76
N GLY A 297 24.91 -0.87 5.89
CA GLY A 297 25.81 0.15 6.43
C GLY A 297 25.70 0.33 7.95
N THR A 298 24.80 -0.42 8.60
CA THR A 298 24.63 -0.45 10.06
C THR A 298 24.83 -1.86 10.60
N ASN A 299 24.79 -2.03 11.93
CA ASN A 299 24.70 -3.33 12.60
C ASN A 299 23.28 -3.64 13.10
N GLN A 300 22.28 -2.88 12.63
CA GLN A 300 20.89 -2.99 13.05
C GLN A 300 20.10 -3.88 12.08
N GLY A 301 19.09 -4.54 12.61
CA GLY A 301 18.21 -5.40 11.83
C GLY A 301 17.09 -5.96 12.69
N GLU A 302 16.25 -6.74 12.05
CA GLU A 302 15.12 -7.39 12.68
C GLU A 302 15.07 -8.86 12.27
N PHE A 303 14.75 -9.75 13.20
CA PHE A 303 14.55 -11.17 12.91
C PHE A 303 13.37 -11.71 13.71
N TYR A 304 12.34 -12.20 13.01
CA TYR A 304 11.08 -12.61 13.61
C TYR A 304 10.75 -14.07 13.29
N ASN A 305 10.30 -14.80 14.31
CA ASN A 305 9.68 -16.10 14.15
C ASN A 305 8.16 -15.92 14.00
N LEU A 306 7.70 -15.69 12.77
CA LEU A 306 6.29 -15.39 12.47
C LEU A 306 5.32 -16.51 12.87
N LYS A 307 5.80 -17.74 13.05
CA LYS A 307 4.95 -18.83 13.55
C LYS A 307 4.54 -18.63 15.01
N ASN A 308 5.42 -18.06 15.83
CA ASN A 308 5.21 -17.85 17.26
C ASN A 308 4.91 -16.38 17.60
N ASP A 309 5.35 -15.45 16.75
CA ASP A 309 5.22 -14.01 16.87
C ASP A 309 4.71 -13.42 15.53
N PRO A 310 3.44 -13.69 15.16
CA PRO A 310 2.88 -13.26 13.88
C PRO A 310 2.69 -11.74 13.79
N GLU A 311 2.72 -11.04 14.91
CA GLU A 311 2.58 -9.58 15.03
C GLU A 311 3.95 -8.91 15.24
N GLU A 312 5.06 -9.65 15.16
CA GLU A 312 6.42 -9.07 15.03
C GLU A 312 6.87 -8.18 16.21
N PHE A 313 6.43 -8.50 17.43
CA PHE A 313 6.80 -7.72 18.61
C PHE A 313 8.20 -8.04 19.13
N PHE A 314 8.66 -9.28 18.99
CA PHE A 314 9.86 -9.78 19.64
C PHE A 314 11.01 -9.94 18.64
N ASN A 315 11.82 -8.87 18.50
CA ASN A 315 12.98 -8.89 17.62
C ASN A 315 14.09 -9.81 18.16
N LEU A 316 14.40 -10.88 17.42
CA LEU A 316 15.44 -11.86 17.74
C LEU A 316 16.83 -11.48 17.19
N TRP A 317 16.99 -10.31 16.56
CA TRP A 317 18.23 -9.89 15.90
C TRP A 317 19.45 -10.03 16.83
N ASP A 318 19.35 -9.55 18.07
CA ASP A 318 20.42 -9.62 19.08
C ASP A 318 20.19 -10.71 20.14
N HIS A 319 19.15 -11.53 19.97
CA HIS A 319 18.82 -12.58 20.93
C HIS A 319 19.75 -13.79 20.77
N GLN A 320 20.31 -14.26 21.88
CA GLN A 320 21.18 -15.45 21.89
C GLN A 320 20.40 -16.72 21.52
N GLY A 321 21.07 -17.66 20.83
CA GLY A 321 20.51 -18.96 20.49
C GLY A 321 19.80 -19.04 19.12
N PHE A 322 19.77 -17.95 18.36
CA PHE A 322 19.23 -17.87 16.99
C PHE A 322 20.29 -17.50 15.95
N GLU A 323 21.58 -17.54 16.29
CA GLU A 323 22.66 -17.04 15.44
C GLU A 323 22.75 -17.81 14.12
N ARG A 324 22.54 -19.12 14.16
CA ARG A 324 22.58 -19.98 12.97
C ARG A 324 21.42 -19.68 12.03
N GLU A 325 20.22 -19.62 12.55
CA GLU A 325 19.00 -19.31 11.80
C GLU A 325 19.08 -17.90 11.20
N LYS A 326 19.54 -16.92 11.99
CA LYS A 326 19.78 -15.55 11.51
C LYS A 326 20.78 -15.54 10.35
N GLN A 327 21.93 -16.24 10.47
CA GLN A 327 22.93 -16.32 9.39
C GLN A 327 22.36 -16.96 8.12
N GLU A 328 21.57 -18.03 8.25
CA GLU A 328 20.90 -18.66 7.12
C GLU A 328 19.96 -17.68 6.40
N TYR A 329 19.18 -16.90 7.16
CA TYR A 329 18.25 -15.94 6.59
C TYR A 329 18.94 -14.69 6.03
N ILE A 330 20.07 -14.25 6.59
CA ILE A 330 20.91 -13.21 5.99
C ILE A 330 21.40 -13.67 4.62
N LEU A 331 21.90 -14.91 4.52
CA LEU A 331 22.34 -15.48 3.24
C LEU A 331 21.19 -15.54 2.24
N LYS A 332 20.00 -16.02 2.65
CA LYS A 332 18.82 -16.05 1.76
C LYS A 332 18.38 -14.66 1.30
N CYS A 333 18.44 -13.66 2.18
CA CYS A 333 18.09 -12.27 1.85
C CYS A 333 19.09 -11.71 0.82
N PHE A 334 20.38 -11.98 1.01
CA PHE A 334 21.42 -11.61 0.05
C PHE A 334 21.27 -12.35 -1.28
N ASP A 335 20.98 -13.65 -1.26
CA ASP A 335 20.73 -14.42 -2.49
C ASP A 335 19.52 -13.86 -3.24
N ALA A 336 18.45 -13.48 -2.53
CA ALA A 336 17.28 -12.86 -3.14
C ALA A 336 17.62 -11.54 -3.83
N SER A 337 18.42 -10.67 -3.19
CA SER A 337 18.83 -9.40 -3.79
C SER A 337 19.71 -9.58 -5.03
N VAL A 338 20.61 -10.56 -5.02
CA VAL A 338 21.45 -10.90 -6.19
C VAL A 338 20.60 -11.46 -7.33
N LEU A 339 19.63 -12.32 -7.02
CA LEU A 339 18.72 -12.91 -8.01
C LEU A 339 17.68 -11.92 -8.53
N SER A 340 17.47 -10.80 -7.84
CA SER A 340 16.67 -9.66 -8.28
C SER A 340 17.51 -8.51 -8.84
N MET A 341 18.77 -8.75 -9.24
CA MET A 341 19.50 -7.77 -10.05
C MET A 341 19.03 -7.83 -11.50
N ASP A 342 19.25 -6.74 -12.25
CA ASP A 342 18.95 -6.66 -13.68
C ASP A 342 19.59 -7.86 -14.42
N PRO A 343 18.78 -8.74 -15.03
CA PRO A 343 19.30 -9.94 -15.68
C PRO A 343 19.84 -9.67 -17.09
N ASP A 344 19.73 -8.46 -17.61
CA ASP A 344 20.11 -8.13 -18.97
C ASP A 344 21.56 -7.59 -19.09
N PRO A 345 22.24 -7.87 -20.23
CA PRO A 345 21.79 -8.70 -21.33
C PRO A 345 21.81 -10.20 -20.99
N PRO A 346 20.93 -11.03 -21.60
CA PRO A 346 20.89 -12.45 -21.32
C PRO A 346 22.18 -13.12 -21.78
N ARG A 347 22.66 -14.08 -20.99
CA ARG A 347 23.85 -14.88 -21.32
C ARG A 347 23.54 -15.85 -22.46
N LEU A 348 23.94 -15.49 -23.68
CA LEU A 348 23.75 -16.33 -24.89
C LEU A 348 24.90 -17.32 -25.15
N GLY A 349 26.06 -17.12 -24.52
CA GLY A 349 27.25 -17.96 -24.66
C GLY A 349 27.55 -18.81 -23.42
N PRO A 350 28.44 -19.81 -23.53
CA PRO A 350 28.87 -20.61 -22.37
C PRO A 350 29.76 -19.85 -21.39
N PHE A 351 30.19 -18.63 -21.73
CA PHE A 351 31.03 -17.74 -20.93
C PHE A 351 30.30 -16.44 -20.67
#